data_AF-A0A3D4Q2P9-F1
#
_entry.id   AF-A0A3D4Q2P9-F1
#
_cell.length_a   1.000
_cell.length_b   1.000
_cell.length_c   1.000
_cell.angle_alpha   90.00
_cell.angle_beta   90.00
_cell.angle_gamma   90.00
#
_symmetry.space_group_name_H-M   'P 1'
#
loop_
_entity.id
_entity.type
_entity.pdbx_description
1 polymer ?
#
loop_
_entity_poly.entity_id
_entity_poly.type
_entity_poly.pdbx_seq_one_letter_code
_entity_poly.pdbx_strand_id
1 'polypeptide(L)'
;MQQNPTGIFIHYLHQLKVIVEKIAIHQQQNPALLYTSLHSDMLPLLAQIRTTANFALRTCCPLVKRARINFDNTDETYAGLQQQLDETIAYLQAIPAAEFTQPLEKIQDKAGFNELDLTADEYINYYALPNFFFHLSMVYSIARHAGVPLSKGDFDGYHQYPTGFSFV
;
A
#
# COMPACT_ATOMS: atom_id res chain seq x y z
N MET A 1 11.27 20.70 10.12
CA MET A 1 9.81 20.40 10.14
C MET A 1 9.69 18.96 9.74
N GLN A 2 9.08 18.13 10.59
CA GLN A 2 8.88 16.72 10.30
C GLN A 2 7.92 16.57 9.12
N GLN A 3 8.28 15.70 8.18
CA GLN A 3 7.49 15.47 6.97
C GLN A 3 6.19 14.75 7.34
N ASN A 4 5.05 15.26 6.89
CA ASN A 4 3.78 14.53 6.93
C ASN A 4 3.69 13.64 5.67
N PRO A 5 3.82 12.30 5.79
CA PRO A 5 3.83 11.42 4.63
C PRO A 5 2.43 10.96 4.22
N THR A 6 1.34 11.39 4.87
CA THR A 6 0.00 10.86 4.57
C THR A 6 -0.40 11.09 3.12
N GLY A 7 -0.03 12.23 2.53
CA GLY A 7 -0.38 12.58 1.15
C GLY A 7 0.14 11.57 0.12
N ILE A 8 1.40 11.13 0.23
CA ILE A 8 1.97 10.14 -0.69
C ILE A 8 1.32 8.77 -0.50
N PHE A 9 1.08 8.34 0.74
CA PHE A 9 0.39 7.07 0.98
C PHE A 9 -1.05 7.09 0.46
N ILE A 10 -1.82 8.14 0.77
CA ILE A 10 -3.22 8.27 0.31
C ILE A 10 -3.30 8.24 -1.22
N HIS A 11 -2.42 8.98 -1.91
CA HIS A 11 -2.35 8.97 -3.37
C HIS A 11 -2.20 7.55 -3.93
N TYR A 12 -1.20 6.81 -3.44
CA TYR A 12 -0.93 5.47 -3.96
C TYR A 12 -1.89 4.39 -3.43
N LEU A 13 -2.56 4.61 -2.30
CA LEU A 13 -3.66 3.75 -1.85
C LEU A 13 -4.89 3.92 -2.75
N HIS A 14 -5.19 5.13 -3.25
CA HIS A 14 -6.21 5.31 -4.27
C HIS A 14 -5.85 4.59 -5.57
N GLN A 15 -4.59 4.63 -5.99
CA GLN A 15 -4.11 3.86 -7.15
C GLN A 15 -4.23 2.35 -6.91
N LEU A 16 -3.92 1.88 -5.70
CA LEU A 16 -4.14 0.48 -5.31
C LEU A 16 -5.63 0.10 -5.41
N LYS A 17 -6.56 0.96 -4.99
CA LYS A 17 -8.01 0.71 -5.17
C LYS A 17 -8.38 0.55 -6.64
N VAL A 18 -7.84 1.39 -7.53
CA VAL A 18 -8.06 1.28 -8.99
C VAL A 18 -7.54 -0.05 -9.53
N ILE A 19 -6.34 -0.47 -9.09
CA ILE A 19 -5.76 -1.77 -9.49
C ILE A 19 -6.65 -2.92 -9.00
N VAL A 20 -7.08 -2.91 -7.73
CA VAL A 20 -7.96 -3.95 -7.16
C VAL A 20 -9.29 -4.03 -7.90
N GLU A 21 -9.90 -2.89 -8.24
CA GLU A 21 -11.13 -2.85 -9.04
C GLU A 21 -10.94 -3.45 -10.43
N LYS A 22 -9.86 -3.09 -11.13
CA LYS A 22 -9.55 -3.67 -12.45
C LYS A 22 -9.29 -5.17 -12.38
N ILE A 23 -8.62 -5.65 -11.34
CA ILE A 23 -8.45 -7.08 -11.09
C ILE A 23 -9.82 -7.75 -10.91
N ALA A 24 -10.67 -7.19 -10.04
CA ALA A 24 -11.97 -7.74 -9.73
C ALA A 24 -12.87 -7.83 -10.98
N ILE A 25 -12.88 -6.79 -11.83
CA ILE A 25 -13.60 -6.78 -13.11
C ILE A 25 -13.05 -7.86 -14.04
N HIS A 26 -11.73 -7.91 -14.23
CA HIS A 26 -11.09 -8.86 -15.15
C HIS A 26 -11.30 -10.32 -14.73
N GLN A 27 -11.27 -10.60 -13.41
CA GLN A 27 -11.50 -11.91 -12.83
C GLN A 27 -12.99 -12.23 -12.61
N GLN A 28 -13.91 -11.34 -12.99
CA GLN A 28 -15.36 -11.49 -12.77
C GLN A 28 -15.70 -11.80 -11.30
N GLN A 29 -15.04 -11.07 -10.38
CA GLN A 29 -15.13 -11.24 -8.92
C GLN A 29 -14.62 -12.58 -8.37
N ASN A 30 -14.03 -13.45 -9.20
CA ASN A 30 -13.43 -14.70 -8.73
C ASN A 30 -12.17 -14.40 -7.89
N PRO A 31 -12.12 -14.82 -6.60
CA PRO A 31 -11.00 -14.52 -5.73
C PRO A 31 -9.77 -15.39 -5.97
N ALA A 32 -9.78 -16.35 -6.91
CA ALA A 32 -8.68 -17.28 -7.13
C ALA A 32 -7.31 -16.58 -7.32
N LEU A 33 -7.28 -15.44 -8.03
CA LEU A 33 -6.04 -14.69 -8.23
C LEU A 33 -5.46 -14.11 -6.93
N LEU A 34 -6.27 -13.89 -5.89
CA LEU A 34 -5.81 -13.39 -4.59
C LEU A 34 -4.80 -14.35 -3.92
N TYR A 35 -4.83 -15.64 -4.27
CA TYR A 35 -3.93 -16.66 -3.74
C TYR A 35 -2.69 -16.90 -4.62
N THR A 36 -2.54 -16.15 -5.71
CA THR A 36 -1.41 -16.29 -6.63
C THR A 36 -0.23 -15.44 -6.18
N SER A 37 0.97 -16.05 -6.19
CA SER A 37 2.25 -15.35 -5.98
C SER A 37 3.01 -15.23 -7.31
N LEU A 38 3.87 -14.20 -7.41
CA LEU A 38 4.76 -14.05 -8.57
C LEU A 38 5.85 -15.14 -8.61
N HIS A 39 6.27 -15.60 -7.44
CA HIS A 39 7.18 -16.72 -7.25
C HIS A 39 6.71 -17.55 -6.05
N SER A 40 7.08 -18.84 -6.01
CA SER A 40 6.58 -19.81 -5.01
C SER A 40 6.90 -19.48 -3.54
N ASP A 41 7.94 -18.68 -3.28
CA ASP A 41 8.34 -18.23 -1.94
C ASP A 41 7.95 -16.78 -1.63
N MET A 42 7.20 -16.12 -2.53
CA MET A 42 6.70 -14.77 -2.34
C MET A 42 5.29 -14.78 -1.75
N LEU A 43 4.95 -13.71 -1.03
CA LEU A 43 3.58 -13.45 -0.58
C LEU A 43 2.60 -13.41 -1.76
N PRO A 44 1.40 -14.00 -1.61
CA PRO A 44 0.36 -13.97 -2.63
C PRO A 44 -0.28 -12.59 -2.73
N LEU A 45 -1.02 -12.33 -3.81
CA LEU A 45 -1.66 -11.05 -4.11
C LEU A 45 -2.46 -10.48 -2.92
N LEU A 46 -3.24 -11.31 -2.22
CA LEU A 46 -3.99 -10.92 -1.02
C LEU A 46 -3.09 -10.26 0.02
N ALA A 47 -2.00 -10.96 0.37
CA ALA A 47 -1.06 -10.50 1.38
C ALA A 47 -0.28 -9.26 0.90
N GLN A 48 0.03 -9.15 -0.39
CA GLN A 48 0.68 -7.96 -0.95
C GLN A 48 -0.23 -6.72 -0.79
N ILE A 49 -1.52 -6.82 -1.14
CA ILE A 49 -2.49 -5.72 -1.01
C ILE A 49 -2.62 -5.27 0.45
N ARG A 50 -2.87 -6.21 1.37
CA ARG A 50 -2.99 -5.93 2.80
C ARG A 50 -1.72 -5.31 3.38
N THR A 51 -0.56 -5.84 2.98
CA THR A 51 0.73 -5.34 3.45
C THR A 51 0.99 -3.92 2.96
N THR A 52 0.63 -3.58 1.71
CA THR A 52 0.69 -2.19 1.23
C THR A 52 -0.16 -1.25 2.08
N ALA A 53 -1.42 -1.60 2.36
CA ALA A 53 -2.29 -0.81 3.24
C ALA A 53 -1.69 -0.63 4.65
N ASN A 54 -1.24 -1.74 5.23
CA ASN A 54 -0.69 -1.77 6.58
C ASN A 54 0.63 -0.99 6.69
N PHE A 55 1.47 -0.93 5.66
CA PHE A 55 2.69 -0.11 5.71
C PHE A 55 2.39 1.39 5.85
N ALA A 56 1.30 1.88 5.26
CA ALA A 56 0.89 3.28 5.44
C ALA A 56 0.54 3.57 6.92
N LEU A 57 -0.20 2.66 7.57
CA LEU A 57 -0.57 2.77 9.00
C LEU A 57 0.64 2.59 9.91
N ARG A 58 1.45 1.54 9.68
CA ARG A 58 2.69 1.26 10.41
C ARG A 58 3.62 2.46 10.41
N THR A 59 3.64 3.21 9.32
CA THR A 59 4.44 4.43 9.18
C THR A 59 3.82 5.60 9.92
N CYS A 60 2.56 5.93 9.65
CA CYS A 60 1.94 7.16 10.14
C CYS A 60 1.64 7.13 11.65
N CYS A 61 1.18 6.00 12.21
CA CYS A 61 0.81 5.90 13.63
C CYS A 61 1.94 6.31 14.59
N PRO A 62 3.16 5.73 14.53
CA PRO A 62 4.23 6.11 15.46
C PRO A 62 4.72 7.55 15.24
N LEU A 63 4.62 8.09 14.02
CA LEU A 63 4.99 9.48 13.73
C LEU A 63 4.10 10.50 14.43
N VAL A 64 2.89 10.09 14.82
CA VAL A 64 1.96 10.88 15.63
C VAL A 64 1.76 10.30 17.03
N LYS A 65 2.70 9.46 17.50
CA LYS A 65 2.71 8.83 18.83
C LYS A 65 1.43 8.03 19.15
N ARG A 66 0.77 7.49 18.13
CA ARG A 66 -0.40 6.60 18.27
C ARG A 66 0.05 5.15 18.19
N ALA A 67 -0.69 4.27 18.86
CA ALA A 67 -0.52 2.83 18.71
C ALA A 67 -0.73 2.42 17.25
N ARG A 68 0.06 1.45 16.76
CA ARG A 68 -0.12 0.89 15.42
C ARG A 68 -1.47 0.15 15.36
N ILE A 69 -2.21 0.40 14.30
CA ILE A 69 -3.46 -0.27 13.98
C ILE A 69 -3.35 -0.96 12.62
N ASN A 70 -4.27 -1.88 12.34
CA ASN A 70 -4.56 -2.38 11.00
C ASN A 70 -6.08 -2.53 10.86
N PHE A 71 -6.54 -2.59 9.62
CA PHE A 71 -7.93 -2.82 9.26
C PHE A 71 -8.07 -4.17 8.54
N ASP A 72 -7.24 -5.15 8.91
CA ASP A 72 -7.31 -6.49 8.34
C ASP A 72 -8.66 -7.11 8.73
N ASN A 73 -9.44 -7.52 7.73
CA ASN A 73 -10.71 -8.23 7.91
C ASN A 73 -10.57 -9.71 7.49
N THR A 74 -11.57 -10.52 7.82
CA THR A 74 -11.63 -11.93 7.39
C THR A 74 -12.27 -12.12 6.02
N ASP A 75 -12.68 -11.03 5.36
CA ASP A 75 -13.29 -11.06 4.03
C ASP A 75 -12.20 -11.08 2.95
N GLU A 76 -11.89 -12.28 2.47
CA GLU A 76 -10.88 -12.51 1.43
C GLU A 76 -11.47 -12.34 0.01
N THR A 77 -12.33 -11.34 -0.16
CA THR A 77 -12.87 -10.90 -1.46
C THR A 77 -12.28 -9.56 -1.88
N TYR A 78 -12.44 -9.21 -3.15
CA TYR A 78 -12.08 -7.87 -3.64
C TYR A 78 -12.87 -6.76 -2.93
N ALA A 79 -14.11 -7.03 -2.52
CA ALA A 79 -14.92 -6.07 -1.76
C ALA A 79 -14.35 -5.85 -0.35
N GLY A 80 -13.99 -6.94 0.36
CA GLY A 80 -13.30 -6.85 1.65
C GLY A 80 -11.98 -6.08 1.57
N LEU A 81 -11.22 -6.25 0.49
CA LEU A 81 -9.99 -5.49 0.26
C LEU A 81 -10.25 -4.01 -0.02
N GLN A 82 -11.28 -3.67 -0.82
CA GLN A 82 -11.69 -2.28 -1.02
C GLN A 82 -12.09 -1.61 0.30
N GLN A 83 -12.85 -2.32 1.15
CA GLN A 83 -13.25 -1.81 2.46
C GLN A 83 -12.03 -1.52 3.35
N GLN A 84 -11.08 -2.45 3.44
CA GLN A 84 -9.85 -2.24 4.20
C GLN A 84 -9.06 -1.02 3.70
N LEU A 85 -8.99 -0.81 2.38
CA LEU A 85 -8.33 0.35 1.79
C LEU A 85 -9.08 1.65 2.13
N ASP A 86 -10.41 1.65 2.10
CA ASP A 86 -11.23 2.79 2.48
C ASP A 86 -11.05 3.19 3.95
N GLU A 87 -11.07 2.22 4.87
CA GLU A 87 -10.84 2.45 6.29
C GLU A 87 -9.42 2.99 6.54
N THR A 88 -8.43 2.45 5.83
CA THR A 88 -7.04 2.92 5.90
C THR A 88 -6.92 4.37 5.42
N ILE A 89 -7.49 4.70 4.26
CA ILE A 89 -7.45 6.06 3.70
C ILE A 89 -8.17 7.04 4.64
N ALA A 90 -9.37 6.68 5.10
CA ALA A 90 -10.16 7.52 6.01
C ALA A 90 -9.41 7.81 7.31
N TYR A 91 -8.75 6.79 7.89
CA TYR A 91 -7.93 6.98 9.08
C TYR A 91 -6.78 7.96 8.82
N LEU A 92 -6.04 7.81 7.73
CA LEU A 92 -4.91 8.68 7.38
C LEU A 92 -5.35 10.13 7.12
N GLN A 93 -6.50 10.32 6.47
CA GLN A 93 -7.10 11.64 6.23
C GLN A 93 -7.54 12.32 7.53
N ALA A 94 -7.98 11.54 8.52
CA ALA A 94 -8.44 12.05 9.80
C ALA A 94 -7.29 12.45 10.76
N ILE A 95 -6.03 12.16 10.44
CA ILE A 95 -4.88 12.58 11.26
C ILE A 95 -4.64 14.09 11.05
N PRO A 96 -4.77 14.93 12.08
CA PRO A 96 -4.50 16.36 11.96
C PRO A 96 -3.03 16.61 11.60
N ALA A 97 -2.78 17.50 10.64
CA ALA A 97 -1.41 17.85 10.21
C ALA A 97 -0.53 18.36 11.37
N ALA A 98 -1.15 19.00 12.38
CA ALA A 98 -0.45 19.48 13.58
C ALA A 98 0.09 18.36 14.48
N GLU A 99 -0.37 17.11 14.34
CA GLU A 99 0.20 15.99 15.11
C GLU A 99 1.58 15.59 14.57
N PHE A 100 1.85 15.80 13.29
CA PHE A 100 3.15 15.51 12.67
C PHE A 100 4.23 16.56 12.98
N THR A 101 3.91 17.67 13.66
CA THR A 101 4.89 18.71 13.98
C THR A 101 5.48 18.55 15.37
N GLN A 102 4.96 17.61 16.17
CA GLN A 102 5.43 17.36 17.52
C GLN A 102 6.85 16.76 17.49
N PRO A 103 7.75 17.15 18.41
CA PRO A 103 9.05 16.51 18.53
C PRO A 103 8.91 15.00 18.76
N LEU A 104 9.67 14.23 18.00
CA LEU A 104 9.78 12.79 18.10
C LEU A 104 11.15 12.39 18.63
N GLU A 105 11.16 11.35 19.47
CA GLU A 105 12.33 10.51 19.66
C GLU A 105 12.52 9.65 18.40
N LYS A 106 13.56 8.82 18.40
CA LYS A 106 13.70 7.83 17.34
C LYS A 106 12.54 6.84 17.33
N ILE A 107 12.16 6.40 16.13
CA ILE A 107 11.11 5.42 15.91
C ILE A 107 11.71 4.02 16.03
N GLN A 108 11.15 3.24 16.95
CA GLN A 108 11.49 1.84 17.14
C GLN A 108 10.55 0.94 16.34
N ASP A 109 11.12 0.02 15.56
CA ASP A 109 10.35 -0.97 14.78
C ASP A 109 11.16 -2.26 14.60
N LYS A 110 10.54 -3.29 14.00
CA LYS A 110 11.22 -4.53 13.63
C LYS A 110 11.17 -4.78 12.13
N ALA A 111 12.33 -5.01 11.55
CA ALA A 111 12.52 -5.47 10.17
C ALA A 111 12.94 -6.94 10.17
N GLY A 112 11.94 -7.83 10.16
CA GLY A 112 12.17 -9.25 10.39
C GLY A 112 12.71 -9.48 11.81
N PHE A 113 13.94 -9.98 11.90
CA PHE A 113 14.63 -10.20 13.18
C PHE A 113 15.50 -9.02 13.63
N ASN A 114 15.60 -7.96 12.83
CA ASN A 114 16.41 -6.80 13.16
C ASN A 114 15.58 -5.75 13.89
N GLU A 115 16.07 -5.31 15.04
CA GLU A 115 15.52 -4.14 15.75
C GLU A 115 16.01 -2.86 15.06
N LEU A 116 15.10 -1.92 14.83
CA LEU A 116 15.37 -0.62 14.23
C LEU A 116 15.19 0.49 15.27
N ASP A 117 16.06 1.49 15.19
CA ASP A 117 16.02 2.70 16.01
C ASP A 117 16.43 3.91 15.13
N LEU A 118 15.45 4.47 14.42
CA LEU A 118 15.66 5.39 13.29
C LEU A 118 15.10 6.79 13.59
N THR A 119 15.71 7.82 13.01
CA THR A 119 15.05 9.14 12.96
C THR A 119 13.75 9.07 12.14
N ALA A 120 12.84 10.03 12.31
CA ALA A 120 11.61 10.08 11.52
C ALA A 120 11.88 10.09 10.00
N ASP A 121 12.89 10.86 9.57
CA ASP A 121 13.23 10.97 8.14
C ASP A 121 13.81 9.66 7.58
N GLU A 122 14.68 8.98 8.32
CA GLU A 122 15.20 7.65 7.92
C GLU A 122 14.09 6.60 7.91
N TYR A 123 13.22 6.62 8.93
CA TYR A 123 12.10 5.70 9.03
C TYR A 123 11.14 5.85 7.84
N ILE A 124 10.81 7.08 7.44
CA ILE A 124 9.95 7.36 6.29
C ILE A 124 10.65 6.99 4.98
N ASN A 125 11.81 7.59 4.73
CA ASN A 125 12.40 7.61 3.39
C ASN A 125 13.20 6.35 3.05
N TYR A 126 13.82 5.71 4.04
CA TYR A 126 14.73 4.58 3.81
C TYR A 126 14.15 3.23 4.24
N TYR A 127 13.13 3.23 5.11
CA TYR A 127 12.46 1.99 5.52
C TYR A 127 11.03 1.89 4.99
N ALA A 128 10.15 2.82 5.35
CA ALA A 128 8.72 2.72 5.08
C ALA A 128 8.37 2.85 3.59
N LEU A 129 8.79 3.94 2.93
CA LEU A 129 8.45 4.18 1.52
C LEU A 129 8.98 3.07 0.60
N PRO A 130 10.25 2.60 0.72
CA PRO A 130 10.73 1.48 -0.08
C PRO A 130 9.90 0.20 0.10
N ASN A 131 9.54 -0.16 1.34
CA ASN A 131 8.70 -1.33 1.61
C ASN A 131 7.29 -1.16 1.03
N PHE A 132 6.65 0.00 1.24
CA PHE A 132 5.33 0.29 0.69
C PHE A 132 5.29 0.14 -0.83
N PHE A 133 6.25 0.74 -1.54
CA PHE A 133 6.32 0.66 -3.00
C PHE A 133 6.72 -0.72 -3.50
N PHE A 134 7.54 -1.46 -2.75
CA PHE A 134 7.84 -2.86 -3.08
C PHE A 134 6.54 -3.68 -3.14
N HIS A 135 5.74 -3.66 -2.06
CA HIS A 135 4.49 -4.42 -2.01
C HIS A 135 3.49 -3.94 -3.08
N LEU A 136 3.33 -2.63 -3.28
CA LEU A 136 2.47 -2.10 -4.34
C LEU A 136 2.92 -2.56 -5.74
N SER A 137 4.22 -2.58 -5.99
CA SER A 137 4.79 -3.06 -7.27
C SER A 137 4.55 -4.56 -7.46
N MET A 138 4.55 -5.35 -6.39
CA MET A 138 4.19 -6.77 -6.46
C MET A 138 2.71 -6.97 -6.81
N VAL A 139 1.80 -6.17 -6.23
CA VAL A 139 0.38 -6.18 -6.63
C VAL A 139 0.24 -5.92 -8.14
N TYR A 140 0.86 -4.84 -8.62
CA TYR A 140 0.85 -4.48 -10.05
C TYR A 140 1.41 -5.62 -10.93
N SER A 141 2.54 -6.20 -10.53
CA SER A 141 3.24 -7.22 -11.30
C SER A 141 2.46 -8.53 -11.38
N ILE A 142 1.89 -9.00 -10.26
CA ILE A 142 1.05 -10.21 -10.23
C ILE A 142 -0.18 -10.02 -11.11
N ALA A 143 -0.85 -8.87 -11.02
CA ALA A 143 -2.02 -8.56 -11.83
C ALA A 143 -1.69 -8.51 -13.33
N ARG A 144 -0.60 -7.82 -13.72
CA ARG A 144 -0.12 -7.80 -15.12
C ARG A 144 0.25 -9.19 -15.62
N HIS A 145 0.92 -9.99 -14.80
CA HIS A 145 1.29 -11.36 -15.15
C HIS A 145 0.04 -12.24 -15.40
N ALA A 146 -1.04 -12.01 -14.65
CA ALA A 146 -2.32 -12.68 -14.82
C ALA A 146 -3.20 -12.12 -15.96
N GLY A 147 -2.68 -11.21 -16.79
CA GLY A 147 -3.39 -10.67 -17.96
C GLY A 147 -4.30 -9.47 -17.70
N VAL A 148 -4.30 -8.92 -16.47
CA VAL A 148 -5.11 -7.73 -16.16
C VAL A 148 -4.58 -6.53 -16.98
N PRO A 149 -5.47 -5.78 -17.68
CA PRO A 149 -5.07 -4.67 -18.54
C PRO A 149 -4.73 -3.42 -17.71
N LEU A 150 -3.60 -3.44 -17.00
CA LEU A 150 -3.03 -2.28 -16.30
C LEU A 150 -2.00 -1.55 -17.16
N SER A 151 -1.95 -0.25 -16.98
CA SER A 151 -0.97 0.68 -17.54
C SER A 151 -0.14 1.30 -16.41
N LYS A 152 0.92 2.05 -16.73
CA LYS A 152 1.67 2.79 -15.69
C LYS A 152 0.81 3.87 -15.00
N GLY A 153 -0.21 4.38 -15.70
CA GLY A 153 -1.17 5.33 -15.15
C GLY A 153 -2.02 4.75 -14.02
N ASP A 154 -2.24 3.43 -14.03
CA ASP A 154 -2.91 2.74 -12.91
C ASP A 154 -2.02 2.65 -11.67
N PHE A 155 -0.69 2.70 -11.85
CA PHE A 155 0.25 2.65 -10.73
C PHE A 155 0.45 4.03 -10.09
N ASP A 156 0.70 5.07 -10.89
CA ASP A 156 1.06 6.39 -10.36
C ASP A 156 0.03 7.50 -10.56
N GLY A 157 -1.01 7.31 -11.37
CA GLY A 157 -2.02 8.33 -11.64
C GLY A 157 -1.55 9.50 -12.52
N TYR A 158 -0.31 9.46 -13.03
CA TYR A 158 0.27 10.53 -13.84
C TYR A 158 0.49 10.11 -15.29
N HIS A 159 0.87 8.85 -15.54
CA HIS A 159 1.06 8.38 -16.91
C HIS A 159 -0.28 8.24 -17.64
N GLN A 160 -0.30 8.66 -18.91
CA GLN A 160 -1.45 8.53 -19.78
C GLN A 160 -1.01 7.88 -21.10
N TYR A 161 -1.83 6.98 -21.60
CA TYR A 161 -1.60 6.27 -22.85
C TYR A 161 -2.89 6.24 -23.67
N PRO A 162 -2.82 6.36 -25.00
CA PRO A 162 -4.00 6.21 -25.84
C PRO A 162 -4.54 4.77 -25.76
N THR A 163 -5.83 4.59 -26.03
CA THR A 163 -6.45 3.26 -26.12
C THR A 163 -5.68 2.38 -27.11
N GLY A 164 -5.32 1.17 -26.69
CA GLY A 164 -4.56 0.23 -27.52
C GLY A 164 -3.05 0.46 -27.56
N PHE A 165 -2.52 1.41 -26.78
CA PHE A 165 -1.08 1.63 -26.66
C PHE A 165 -0.36 0.38 -26.11
N SER A 166 0.75 0.02 -26.77
CA SER A 166 1.66 -1.05 -26.39
C SER A 166 3.09 -0.50 -26.37
N PHE A 167 3.88 -0.92 -25.39
CA PHE A 167 5.32 -0.63 -25.35
C PHE A 167 6.15 -1.57 -26.23
N VAL A 168 5.52 -2.63 -26.74
CA VAL A 168 6.09 -3.60 -27.69
C VAL A 168 5.40 -3.51 -29.04
#